data_AF-A0A1B1G538-F1
#
_entry.id   AF-A0A1B1G538-F1
#
_cell.length_a   1.000
_cell.length_b   1.000
_cell.length_c   1.000
_cell.angle_alpha   90.00
_cell.angle_beta   90.00
_cell.angle_gamma   90.00
#
_symmetry.space_group_name_H-M   'P 1'
#
loop_
_entity.id
_entity.type
_entity.pdbx_description
1 polymer ?
#
loop_
_entity_poly.entity_id
_entity_poly.type
_entity_poly.pdbx_seq_one_letter_code
_entity_poly.pdbx_strand_id
1 'polypeptide(L)' 'MNINIVTDLLKEENVVSIDLLLVTGKLERAKEIDVDKSSENLLFVTKPKNKVINLNHVVKIETVLKFEGNVTF' A
#
# COMPACT_ATOMS: atom_id res chain seq x y z
N MET A 1 0.15 -13.33 1.42
CA MET A 1 0.44 -12.19 0.51
C MET A 1 1.93 -11.92 0.56
N ASN A 2 2.61 -11.69 -0.56
CA ASN A 2 4.06 -11.46 -0.58
C ASN A 2 4.37 -9.95 -0.53
N ILE A 3 5.26 -9.52 0.36
CA ILE A 3 5.70 -8.12 0.47
C ILE A 3 6.31 -7.56 -0.82
N ASN A 4 6.97 -8.39 -1.63
CA ASN A 4 7.55 -7.96 -2.90
C ASN A 4 6.48 -7.38 -3.83
N ILE A 5 5.28 -7.97 -3.85
CA ILE A 5 4.14 -7.48 -4.64
C ILE A 5 3.74 -6.05 -4.21
N VAL A 6 3.67 -5.81 -2.89
CA VAL A 6 3.37 -4.47 -2.34
C VAL A 6 4.43 -3.46 -2.76
N THR A 7 5.70 -3.87 -2.70
CA THR A 7 6.85 -3.00 -3.01
C THR A 7 6.90 -2.67 -4.50
N ASP A 8 6.61 -3.65 -5.36
CA ASP A 8 6.59 -3.49 -6.81
C ASP A 8 5.45 -2.58 -7.25
N LEU A 9 4.24 -2.77 -6.72
CA LEU A 9 3.09 -1.91 -7.01
C LEU A 9 3.33 -0.45 -6.60
N LEU A 10 3.99 -0.21 -5.46
CA LEU A 10 4.30 1.15 -4.99
C LEU A 10 5.39 1.84 -5.82
N LYS A 11 6.17 1.10 -6.61
CA LYS A 11 7.20 1.65 -7.52
C LYS A 11 6.65 2.00 -8.90
N GLU A 12 5.43 1.57 -9.23
CA GLU A 12 4.81 1.91 -10.51
C GLU A 12 4.63 3.43 -10.63
N GLU A 13 5.00 3.99 -11.78
CA GLU A 13 5.08 5.44 -12.02
C GLU A 13 3.78 6.18 -11.70
N ASN A 14 2.66 5.52 -11.96
CA ASN A 14 1.32 6.07 -11.80
C ASN A 14 0.68 5.75 -10.46
N VAL A 15 1.31 4.97 -9.58
CA VAL A 15 0.77 4.61 -8.27
C VAL A 15 1.18 5.64 -7.22
N VAL A 16 0.20 6.16 -6.47
CA VAL A 16 0.40 7.14 -5.38
C VAL A 16 0.41 6.45 -4.03
N SER A 17 -0.39 5.40 -3.89
CA SER A 17 -0.49 4.59 -2.67
C SER A 17 -1.16 3.27 -2.99
N ILE A 18 -1.09 2.34 -2.05
CA ILE A 18 -1.87 1.12 -2.08
C ILE A 18 -2.86 1.09 -0.93
N ASP A 19 -4.03 0.54 -1.19
CA ASP A 19 -5.06 0.25 -0.20
C ASP A 19 -5.07 -1.26 0.08
N LEU A 20 -4.92 -1.61 1.35
CA LEU A 20 -4.87 -2.97 1.86
C LEU A 20 -6.18 -3.25 2.61
N LEU A 21 -7.02 -4.13 2.07
CA LEU A 21 -8.25 -4.56 2.74
C LEU A 21 -7.93 -5.72 3.69
N LEU A 22 -8.22 -5.54 4.97
CA LEU A 22 -8.03 -6.57 5.99
C LEU A 22 -9.21 -7.55 6.02
N VAL A 23 -8.99 -8.75 6.56
CA VAL A 23 -10.04 -9.76 6.85
C VAL A 23 -11.19 -9.21 7.70
N THR A 24 -10.94 -8.14 8.46
CA THR A 24 -11.94 -7.45 9.27
C THR A 24 -12.84 -6.51 8.47
N GLY A 25 -12.59 -6.33 7.16
CA GLY A 25 -13.23 -5.33 6.31
C GLY A 25 -12.62 -3.93 6.44
N LYS A 26 -11.62 -3.73 7.32
CA LYS A 26 -10.94 -2.45 7.48
C LYS A 26 -10.01 -2.18 6.30
N LEU A 27 -10.09 -0.97 5.74
CA LEU A 27 -9.17 -0.50 4.70
C LEU A 27 -8.00 0.25 5.32
N GLU A 28 -6.77 -0.14 4.96
CA GLU A 28 -5.55 0.51 5.41
C GLU A 28 -4.74 1.02 4.21
N ARG A 29 -4.46 2.33 4.19
CA ARG A 29 -3.64 2.94 3.14
C ARG A 29 -2.16 2.93 3.49
N ALA A 30 -1.31 2.55 2.53
CA ALA A 30 0.14 2.68 2.60
C ALA A 30 0.63 3.51 1.41
N LYS A 31 1.26 4.65 1.69
CA LYS A 31 1.85 5.52 0.67
C LYS A 31 3.36 5.35 0.58
N GLU A 32 4.01 5.24 1.73
CA GLU A 32 5.44 4.94 1.84
C GLU A 32 5.65 3.87 2.89
N ILE A 33 6.65 3.03 2.65
CA ILE A 33 7.00 1.90 3.50
C ILE A 33 8.50 1.93 3.81
N ASP A 34 8.88 1.36 4.95
CA ASP A 34 10.27 1.14 5.34
C ASP A 34 10.60 -0.34 5.04
N VAL A 35 11.31 -0.58 3.94
CA VAL A 35 11.62 -1.94 3.46
C VAL A 35 12.54 -2.68 4.44
N ASP A 36 13.50 -1.97 5.04
CA ASP A 36 14.48 -2.55 5.97
C ASP A 36 13.83 -2.99 7.29
N LYS A 37 12.78 -2.29 7.72
CA LYS A 37 11.98 -2.68 8.90
C LYS A 37 10.82 -3.62 8.59
N SER A 38 10.56 -3.85 7.31
CA SER A 38 9.52 -4.79 6.90
C SER A 38 10.07 -6.22 6.83
N SER A 39 9.17 -7.19 6.89
CA SER A 39 9.52 -8.62 6.80
C SER A 39 8.52 -9.35 5.91
N GLU A 40 8.69 -10.66 5.72
CA GLU A 40 7.87 -11.47 4.82
C GLU A 40 6.35 -11.25 4.99
N ASN A 41 5.90 -11.08 6.23
CA ASN A 41 4.50 -10.91 6.60
C ASN A 41 4.18 -9.59 7.30
N LEU A 42 5.15 -8.72 7.57
CA LEU A 42 4.92 -7.42 8.23
C LEU A 42 5.33 -6.28 7.31
N LEU A 43 4.41 -5.36 7.08
CA LEU A 43 4.63 -4.14 6.31
C LEU A 43 4.74 -2.95 7.26
N PHE A 44 5.91 -2.31 7.29
CA PHE A 44 6.12 -1.08 8.06
C PHE A 44 5.78 0.13 7.19
N VAL A 45 4.64 0.77 7.47
CA VAL A 45 4.15 1.94 6.73
C VAL A 45 4.61 3.20 7.45
N THR A 46 5.26 4.11 6.73
CA THR A 46 5.73 5.40 7.26
C THR A 46 4.78 6.55 6.92
N LYS A 47 4.04 6.45 5.81
CA LYS A 47 3.02 7.44 5.41
C LYS A 47 1.68 6.80 5.05
N PRO A 48 0.54 7.43 5.41
CA PRO A 48 0.41 8.77 5.99
C PRO A 48 0.68 8.85 7.51
N LYS A 49 0.71 7.71 8.19
CA LYS A 49 1.05 7.59 9.61
C LYS A 49 1.86 6.32 9.82
N ASN A 50 2.76 6.34 10.81
CA ASN A 50 3.53 5.17 11.22
C ASN A 50 2.61 4.07 11.73
N LYS A 51 2.67 2.90 11.11
CA LYS A 51 1.94 1.69 11.54
C LYS A 51 2.59 0.44 10.98
N VAL A 52 2.29 -0.70 11.62
CA VAL A 52 2.67 -2.03 11.13
C VAL A 52 1.41 -2.76 10.69
N ILE A 53 1.42 -3.31 9.49
CA ILE A 53 0.32 -4.10 8.94
C ILE A 53 0.80 -5.54 8.77
N ASN A 54 0.05 -6.48 9.35
CA ASN A 54 0.30 -7.90 9.12
C ASN A 54 -0.37 -8.35 7.83
N LEU A 55 0.46 -8.68 6.83
CA LEU A 55 0.07 -9.09 5.49
C LEU A 55 -0.67 -10.44 5.44
N ASN A 56 -0.57 -11.26 6.49
CA ASN A 56 -1.36 -12.50 6.60
C ASN A 56 -2.86 -12.23 6.78
N HIS A 57 -3.22 -11.01 7.19
CA HIS A 57 -4.61 -10.59 7.39
C HIS A 57 -5.12 -9.71 6.25
N VAL A 58 -4.35 -9.53 5.18
CA VAL A 58 -4.78 -8.76 4.00
C VAL A 58 -5.43 -9.72 2.99
N VAL A 59 -6.66 -9.40 2.59
CA VAL A 59 -7.42 -10.19 1.61
C VAL A 59 -7.38 -9.60 0.20
N LYS A 60 -7.13 -8.30 0.07
CA LYS A 60 -7.10 -7.59 -1.21
C LYS A 60 -6.15 -6.41 -1.16
N ILE A 61 -5.50 -6.12 -2.29
CA ILE A 61 -4.69 -4.92 -2.53
C ILE A 61 -5.23 -4.20 -3.74
N GLU A 62 -5.40 -2.88 -3.64
CA GLU A 62 -5.77 -2.02 -4.77
C GLU A 62 -4.80 -0.83 -4.85
N THR A 63 -4.37 -0.50 -6.06
CA THR A 63 -3.54 0.67 -6.33
C THR A 63 -4.39 1.92 -6.44
N VAL A 64 -3.96 3.00 -5.81
CA VAL A 64 -4.51 4.34 -5.98
C VAL A 64 -3.63 5.08 -6.99
N LEU A 65 -4.19 5.40 -8.14
CA LEU A 65 -3.44 6.02 -9.25
C LEU A 65 -3.37 7.55 -9.12
N LYS A 66 -2.36 8.15 -9.73
CA LYS A 66 -2.29 9.59 -9.99
C LYS A 66 -3.44 9.93 -10.94
N PHE A 67 -4.32 10.84 -10.54
CA PHE A 67 -5.28 11.41 -11.48
C PHE A 67 -4.53 12.39 -12.39
N GLU A 68 -4.33 12.03 -13.66
CA GLU A 68 -3.96 12.97 -14.72
C GLU A 68 -5.21 13.73 -15.16
N GLY A 69 -5.63 14.72 -14.37
CA GLY A 69 -6.73 15.59 -14.73
C GLY A 69 -6.26 16.69 -15.68
N ASN A 70 -6.39 16.49 -17.00
CA ASN A 70 -6.66 17.64 -17.87
C ASN A 70 -8.13 18.01 -17.70
N VAL A 71 -8.41 18.89 -16.74
CA VAL A 71 -9.70 19.56 -16.65
C VAL A 71 -9.70 20.68 -17.68
N THR A 72 -10.23 20.40 -18.88
CA THR A 72 -10.66 21.45 -19.81
C THR A 72 -11.98 22.03 -19.30
N PHE A 73 -11.97 23.33 -18.96
CA PHE A 73 -13.16 24.14 -18.74
C PHE A 73 -13.83 24.48 -20.07
#